data_AF-A0A1Q3RLT6-F1
#
_entry.id   AF-A0A1Q3RLT6-F1
#
_cell.length_a   1.000
_cell.length_b   1.000
_cell.length_c   1.000
_cell.angle_alpha   90.00
_cell.angle_beta   90.00
_cell.angle_gamma   90.00
#
_symmetry.space_group_name_H-M   'P 1'
#
loop_
_entity.id
_entity.type
_entity.pdbx_description
1 polymer ?
#
loop_
_entity_poly.entity_id
_entity_poly.type
_entity_poly.pdbx_seq_one_letter_code
_entity_poly.pdbx_strand_id
1 'polypeptide(L)'
;MNRKKISRKKRVNKSDRYEAFHQSLLKQHPELKRANRSEELKAIAAFTKERDEESRRKLRHRLEFLTDGIVAIIITIMVLEIPLPSEAAISYDMFLKAIGIFFLSFFLVAVFWYEHFKLFSQTEMVSQKVSVINLIFLAVLALIPILTKWMMFDVSQLSVINYGIAYLIINIVKTTMFAAVRSEHLNDKNWNGPHLKFIVAQFIMLFALNALLLYLAWHQPSVALMLYVILPLSSFFLQMFFSRGRDH
;
A
#
# COMPACT_ATOMS: atom_id res chain seq x y z
N MET A 1 32.89 36.33 -24.96
CA MET A 1 32.79 35.00 -24.32
C MET A 1 31.44 34.88 -23.65
N ASN A 2 30.72 33.79 -23.91
CA ASN A 2 29.26 33.70 -23.98
C ASN A 2 28.64 33.21 -22.66
N ARG A 3 27.91 34.06 -21.92
CA ARG A 3 27.13 33.66 -20.72
C ARG A 3 25.70 34.24 -20.77
N LYS A 4 24.93 33.92 -21.80
CA LYS A 4 23.47 34.18 -21.84
C LYS A 4 22.70 33.06 -22.55
N LYS A 5 22.82 31.82 -22.07
CA LYS A 5 21.88 30.74 -22.43
C LYS A 5 21.67 29.78 -21.25
N ILE A 6 21.08 30.28 -20.17
CA ILE A 6 20.44 29.42 -19.17
C ILE A 6 18.93 29.55 -19.39
N SER A 7 18.41 28.57 -20.11
CA SER A 7 17.03 28.06 -20.15
C SER A 7 16.05 28.78 -19.20
N ARG A 8 15.34 29.81 -19.70
CA ARG A 8 14.04 30.21 -19.15
C ARG A 8 13.04 29.11 -19.47
N LYS A 9 12.78 28.21 -18.51
CA LYS A 9 11.57 27.36 -18.53
C LYS A 9 10.37 28.28 -18.71
N LYS A 10 9.80 28.33 -19.92
CA LYS A 10 8.53 29.02 -20.20
C LYS A 10 7.50 28.44 -19.23
N ARG A 11 7.01 29.26 -18.29
CA ARG A 11 5.78 28.94 -17.54
C ARG A 11 4.68 28.84 -18.60
N VAL A 12 4.32 27.62 -18.99
CA VAL A 12 3.23 27.40 -19.94
C VAL A 12 1.98 28.03 -19.36
N ASN A 13 1.40 29.01 -20.05
CA ASN A 13 0.24 29.74 -19.57
C ASN A 13 -0.97 28.78 -19.56
N LYS A 14 -1.93 29.00 -18.64
CA LYS A 14 -3.13 28.16 -18.53
C LYS A 14 -3.97 28.24 -19.82
N SER A 15 -3.96 29.40 -20.49
CA SER A 15 -4.56 29.60 -21.82
C SER A 15 -3.93 28.70 -22.88
N ASP A 16 -2.59 28.66 -22.96
CA ASP A 16 -1.85 27.86 -23.94
C ASP A 16 -2.16 26.35 -23.80
N ARG A 17 -2.35 25.86 -22.56
CA ARG A 17 -2.74 24.45 -22.33
C ARG A 17 -4.16 24.17 -22.79
N TYR A 18 -5.08 25.11 -22.60
CA TYR A 18 -6.46 24.98 -23.05
C TYR A 18 -6.53 24.98 -24.58
N GLU A 19 -5.83 25.90 -25.25
CA GLU A 19 -5.78 25.95 -26.71
C GLU A 19 -5.15 24.70 -27.32
N ALA A 20 -4.03 24.23 -26.77
CA ALA A 20 -3.39 22.99 -27.22
C ALA A 20 -4.31 21.77 -27.05
N PHE A 21 -5.03 21.71 -25.93
CA PHE A 21 -6.04 20.68 -25.68
C PHE A 21 -7.19 20.75 -26.69
N HIS A 22 -7.75 21.95 -26.89
CA HIS A 22 -8.85 22.19 -27.81
C HIS A 22 -8.49 21.85 -29.26
N GLN A 23 -7.28 22.20 -29.68
CA GLN A 23 -6.76 21.81 -31.00
C GLN A 23 -6.60 20.29 -31.13
N SER A 24 -6.09 19.62 -30.09
CA SER A 24 -5.95 18.15 -30.11
C SER A 24 -7.32 17.45 -30.18
N LEU A 25 -8.32 17.98 -29.48
CA LEU A 25 -9.69 17.50 -29.49
C LEU A 25 -10.34 17.64 -30.87
N LEU A 26 -10.25 18.82 -31.48
CA LEU A 26 -10.77 19.08 -32.83
C LEU A 26 -10.02 18.30 -33.93
N LYS A 27 -8.78 17.86 -33.67
CA LYS A 27 -8.02 17.01 -34.58
C LYS A 27 -8.50 15.56 -34.55
N GLN A 28 -8.88 15.07 -33.37
CA GLN A 28 -9.44 13.71 -33.19
C GLN A 28 -10.92 13.64 -33.56
N HIS A 29 -11.67 14.74 -33.33
CA HIS A 29 -13.11 14.86 -33.57
C HIS A 29 -13.41 16.07 -34.47
N PRO A 30 -13.14 15.99 -35.78
CA PRO A 30 -13.37 17.09 -36.72
C PRO A 30 -14.84 17.54 -36.80
N GLU A 31 -15.79 16.67 -36.46
CA GLU A 31 -17.22 16.93 -36.35
C GLU A 31 -17.55 18.05 -35.34
N LEU A 32 -16.73 18.22 -34.29
CA LEU A 32 -16.94 19.24 -33.26
C LEU A 32 -16.71 20.67 -33.77
N LYS A 33 -16.03 20.85 -34.91
CA LYS A 33 -15.87 22.18 -35.54
C LYS A 33 -17.20 22.79 -36.01
N ARG A 34 -18.23 21.95 -36.21
CA ARG A 34 -19.56 22.35 -36.68
C ARG A 34 -20.64 22.18 -35.61
N ALA A 35 -20.26 21.66 -34.43
CA ALA A 35 -21.18 21.42 -33.33
C ALA A 35 -21.59 22.73 -32.67
N ASN A 36 -22.78 22.75 -32.07
CA ASN A 36 -23.17 23.90 -31.26
C ASN A 36 -22.33 23.95 -29.96
N ARG A 37 -22.27 25.11 -29.31
CA ARG A 37 -21.46 25.31 -28.10
C ARG A 37 -21.83 24.36 -26.94
N SER A 38 -23.07 23.86 -26.88
CA SER A 38 -23.49 22.88 -25.87
C SER A 38 -22.91 21.50 -26.15
N GLU A 39 -22.95 21.06 -27.40
CA GLU A 39 -22.36 19.79 -27.87
C GLU A 39 -20.84 19.80 -27.72
N GLU A 40 -20.19 20.91 -28.07
CA GLU A 40 -18.75 21.11 -27.86
C GLU A 40 -18.37 21.00 -26.38
N LEU A 41 -19.12 21.65 -25.48
CA LEU A 41 -18.87 21.56 -24.03
C LEU A 41 -19.11 20.15 -23.48
N LYS A 42 -20.13 19.43 -23.96
CA LYS A 42 -20.38 18.03 -23.60
C LYS A 42 -19.26 17.12 -24.07
N ALA A 43 -18.79 17.32 -25.30
CA ALA A 43 -17.67 16.56 -25.87
C ALA A 43 -16.37 16.82 -25.12
N ILE A 44 -16.07 18.10 -24.82
CA ILE A 44 -14.94 18.48 -23.98
C ILE A 44 -15.03 17.79 -22.62
N ALA A 45 -16.19 17.84 -21.95
CA ALA A 45 -16.40 17.22 -20.64
C ALA A 45 -16.26 15.69 -20.67
N ALA A 46 -16.79 15.03 -21.70
CA ALA A 46 -16.65 13.59 -21.90
C ALA A 46 -15.17 13.21 -22.10
N PHE A 47 -14.46 13.95 -22.94
CA PHE A 47 -13.05 13.69 -23.23
C PHE A 47 -12.14 13.97 -22.04
N THR A 48 -12.37 15.04 -21.26
CA THR A 48 -11.61 15.27 -20.02
C THR A 48 -11.85 14.16 -19.01
N LYS A 49 -13.08 13.65 -18.91
CA LYS A 49 -13.41 12.52 -18.03
C LYS A 49 -12.67 11.25 -18.45
N GLU A 50 -12.75 10.87 -19.73
CA GLU A 50 -12.06 9.69 -20.28
C GLU A 50 -10.54 9.77 -20.07
N ARG A 51 -9.94 10.94 -20.32
CA ARG A 51 -8.50 11.16 -20.11
C ARG A 51 -8.10 11.11 -18.63
N ASP A 52 -8.94 11.57 -17.72
CA ASP A 52 -8.70 11.45 -16.27
C ASP A 52 -8.76 9.99 -15.83
N GLU A 53 -9.78 9.24 -16.27
CA GLU A 53 -9.92 7.81 -16.00
C GLU A 53 -8.71 7.03 -16.53
N GLU A 54 -8.26 7.28 -17.76
CA GLU A 54 -7.04 6.68 -18.33
C GLU A 54 -5.79 7.01 -17.50
N SER A 55 -5.66 8.26 -17.05
CA SER A 55 -4.54 8.70 -16.21
C SER A 55 -4.55 7.99 -14.85
N ARG A 56 -5.73 7.80 -14.25
CA ARG A 56 -5.92 7.08 -12.98
C ARG A 56 -5.66 5.58 -13.11
N ARG A 57 -6.04 4.95 -14.24
CA ARG A 57 -5.68 3.57 -14.58
C ARG A 57 -4.16 3.40 -14.69
N LYS A 58 -3.50 4.30 -15.44
CA LYS A 58 -2.03 4.32 -15.57
C LYS A 58 -1.33 4.53 -14.21
N LEU A 59 -1.88 5.39 -13.35
CA LEU A 59 -1.35 5.63 -12.01
C LEU A 59 -1.45 4.38 -11.13
N ARG A 60 -2.58 3.66 -11.18
CA ARG A 60 -2.75 2.38 -10.45
C ARG A 60 -1.62 1.41 -10.79
N HIS A 61 -1.42 1.12 -12.07
CA HIS A 61 -0.38 0.17 -12.49
C HIS A 61 1.01 0.60 -12.04
N ARG A 62 1.33 1.90 -12.13
CA ARG A 62 2.63 2.40 -11.64
C ARG A 62 2.81 2.21 -10.14
N LEU A 63 1.74 2.35 -9.35
CA LEU A 63 1.80 2.11 -7.91
C LEU A 63 1.96 0.63 -7.58
N GLU A 64 1.29 -0.27 -8.31
CA GLU A 64 1.48 -1.72 -8.15
C GLU A 64 2.93 -2.10 -8.39
N PHE A 65 3.51 -1.68 -9.51
CA PHE A 65 4.92 -1.96 -9.81
C PHE A 65 5.89 -1.33 -8.80
N LEU A 66 5.58 -0.14 -8.29
CA LEU A 66 6.39 0.50 -7.25
C LEU A 66 6.33 -0.31 -5.94
N THR A 67 5.12 -0.72 -5.53
CA THR A 67 4.92 -1.54 -4.33
C THR A 67 5.63 -2.88 -4.46
N ASP A 68 5.50 -3.58 -5.58
CA ASP A 68 6.18 -4.85 -5.82
C ASP A 68 7.70 -4.71 -5.73
N GLY A 69 8.25 -3.67 -6.38
CA GLY A 69 9.68 -3.38 -6.34
C GLY A 69 10.19 -3.10 -4.93
N ILE A 70 9.46 -2.29 -4.15
CA ILE A 70 9.86 -1.97 -2.77
C ILE A 70 9.70 -3.17 -1.84
N VAL A 71 8.63 -3.95 -1.96
CA VAL A 71 8.43 -5.17 -1.18
C VAL A 71 9.52 -6.20 -1.46
N ALA A 72 9.90 -6.38 -2.72
CA ALA A 72 11.02 -7.25 -3.10
C ALA A 72 12.32 -6.79 -2.42
N ILE A 73 12.62 -5.48 -2.45
CA ILE A 73 13.78 -4.91 -1.76
C ILE A 73 13.72 -5.17 -0.25
N ILE A 74 12.58 -4.93 0.40
CA ILE A 74 12.37 -5.19 1.84
C ILE A 74 12.69 -6.66 2.17
N ILE A 75 12.15 -7.61 1.40
CA ILE A 75 12.42 -9.03 1.58
C ILE A 75 13.91 -9.36 1.41
N THR A 76 14.56 -8.81 0.38
CA THR A 76 15.99 -9.07 0.17
C THR A 76 16.84 -8.49 1.29
N ILE A 77 16.56 -7.27 1.77
CA ILE A 77 17.26 -6.68 2.91
C ILE A 77 17.10 -7.58 4.14
N MET A 78 15.90 -8.10 4.42
CA MET A 78 15.69 -9.01 5.56
C MET A 78 16.56 -10.27 5.49
N VAL A 79 16.76 -10.86 4.31
CA VAL A 79 17.66 -12.03 4.15
C VAL A 79 19.11 -11.64 4.42
N LEU A 80 19.54 -10.47 3.93
CA LEU A 80 20.92 -9.99 4.07
C LEU A 80 21.29 -9.67 5.53
N GLU A 81 20.31 -9.50 6.41
CA GLU A 81 20.51 -9.20 7.83
C GLU A 81 20.67 -10.45 8.71
N ILE A 82 20.57 -11.66 8.15
CA ILE A 82 20.78 -12.90 8.89
C ILE A 82 22.27 -13.01 9.28
N PRO A 83 22.61 -13.01 10.58
CA PRO A 83 24.00 -13.09 11.03
C PRO A 83 24.60 -14.45 10.69
N LEU A 84 25.80 -14.48 10.12
CA LEU A 84 26.45 -15.74 9.76
C LEU A 84 27.22 -16.34 10.95
N PRO A 85 27.28 -17.67 11.08
CA PRO A 85 28.05 -18.33 12.14
C PRO A 85 29.58 -18.14 11.98
N SER A 86 30.03 -17.63 10.84
CA SER A 86 31.43 -17.23 10.63
C SER A 86 31.79 -15.90 11.29
N GLU A 87 30.80 -15.12 11.73
CA GLU A 87 31.02 -13.86 12.45
C GLU A 87 31.40 -14.15 13.91
N ALA A 88 32.27 -13.31 14.47
CA ALA A 88 32.70 -13.47 15.86
C ALA A 88 31.47 -13.41 16.80
N ALA A 89 31.39 -14.36 17.74
CA ALA A 89 30.34 -14.47 18.75
C ALA A 89 28.93 -14.91 18.28
N ILE A 90 28.77 -15.42 17.05
CA ILE A 90 27.51 -16.02 16.59
C ILE A 90 27.59 -17.56 16.65
N SER A 91 26.74 -18.19 17.47
CA SER A 91 26.63 -19.64 17.52
C SER A 91 25.72 -20.18 16.41
N TYR A 92 25.87 -21.45 16.05
CA TYR A 92 25.00 -22.09 15.05
C TYR A 92 23.52 -22.10 15.48
N ASP A 93 23.24 -22.19 16.79
CA ASP A 93 21.88 -22.08 17.34
C ASP A 93 21.29 -20.67 17.15
N MET A 94 22.09 -19.62 17.38
CA MET A 94 21.67 -18.24 17.10
C MET A 94 21.38 -18.02 15.62
N PHE A 95 22.20 -18.58 14.73
CA PHE A 95 21.97 -18.55 13.28
C PHE A 95 20.63 -19.20 12.90
N LEU A 96 20.34 -20.41 13.40
CA LEU A 96 19.06 -21.08 13.14
C LEU A 96 17.86 -20.28 13.66
N LYS A 97 17.98 -19.67 14.84
CA LYS A 97 16.94 -18.77 15.40
C LYS A 97 16.72 -17.56 14.51
N ALA A 98 17.79 -16.93 14.01
CA ALA A 98 17.69 -15.79 13.10
C ALA A 98 17.00 -16.16 11.77
N ILE A 99 17.26 -17.36 11.23
CA ILE A 99 16.53 -17.89 10.06
C ILE A 99 15.03 -18.04 10.38
N GLY A 100 14.69 -18.55 11.56
CA GLY A 100 13.28 -18.66 11.98
C GLY A 100 12.58 -17.31 12.04
N ILE A 101 13.25 -16.30 12.61
CA ILE A 101 12.74 -14.92 12.70
C ILE A 101 12.63 -14.28 11.30
N PHE A 102 13.61 -14.54 10.43
CA PHE A 102 13.53 -14.15 9.03
C PHE A 102 12.25 -14.69 8.37
N PHE A 103 11.97 -16.00 8.49
CA PHE A 103 10.77 -16.59 7.89
C PHE A 103 9.49 -16.01 8.47
N LEU A 104 9.43 -15.80 9.79
CA LEU A 104 8.30 -15.15 10.45
C LEU A 104 8.01 -13.77 9.84
N SER A 105 9.02 -12.92 9.71
CA SER A 105 8.86 -11.59 9.08
C SER A 105 8.62 -11.67 7.58
N PHE A 106 9.24 -12.62 6.86
CA PHE A 106 8.99 -12.85 5.44
C PHE A 106 7.51 -13.13 5.19
N PHE A 107 6.92 -14.06 5.94
CA PHE A 107 5.51 -14.40 5.79
C PHE A 107 4.60 -13.23 6.16
N LEU A 108 4.95 -12.47 7.20
CA LEU A 108 4.19 -11.26 7.54
C LEU A 108 4.17 -10.25 6.38
N VAL A 109 5.34 -9.92 5.83
CA VAL A 109 5.45 -8.98 4.70
C VAL A 109 4.73 -9.53 3.46
N ALA A 110 4.83 -10.84 3.20
CA ALA A 110 4.13 -11.49 2.12
C ALA A 110 2.60 -11.42 2.26
N VAL A 111 2.06 -11.58 3.48
CA VAL A 111 0.63 -11.40 3.76
C VAL A 111 0.20 -9.97 3.46
N PHE A 112 0.95 -8.96 3.93
CA PHE A 112 0.63 -7.56 3.64
C PHE A 112 0.70 -7.23 2.15
N TRP A 113 1.70 -7.75 1.45
CA TRP A 113 1.79 -7.63 0.00
C TRP A 113 0.59 -8.28 -0.71
N TYR A 114 0.20 -9.48 -0.30
CA TYR A 114 -0.95 -10.17 -0.89
C TYR A 114 -2.26 -9.42 -0.65
N GLU A 115 -2.48 -8.91 0.57
CA GLU A 115 -3.67 -8.10 0.89
C GLU A 115 -3.70 -6.81 0.05
N HIS A 116 -2.54 -6.18 -0.17
CA HIS A 116 -2.41 -5.02 -1.06
C HIS A 116 -2.75 -5.39 -2.50
N PHE A 117 -2.14 -6.45 -3.03
CA PHE A 117 -2.40 -6.95 -4.37
C PHE A 117 -3.89 -7.23 -4.59
N LYS A 118 -4.53 -7.91 -3.65
CA LYS A 118 -5.98 -8.22 -3.68
C LYS A 118 -6.85 -6.97 -3.67
N LEU A 119 -6.48 -5.94 -2.89
CA LEU A 119 -7.19 -4.66 -2.88
C LEU A 119 -7.10 -3.98 -4.26
N PHE A 120 -5.90 -3.93 -4.82
CA PHE A 120 -5.66 -3.27 -6.10
C PHE A 120 -6.23 -4.07 -7.29
N SER A 121 -6.28 -5.40 -7.22
CA SER A 121 -6.91 -6.24 -8.25
C SER A 121 -8.44 -6.06 -8.34
N GLN A 122 -9.07 -5.59 -7.27
CA GLN A 122 -10.51 -5.31 -7.23
C GLN A 122 -10.87 -3.90 -7.73
N THR A 123 -9.89 -3.10 -8.15
CA THR A 123 -10.11 -1.72 -8.56
C THR A 123 -9.49 -1.39 -9.90
N GLU A 124 -10.26 -0.74 -10.76
CA GLU A 124 -9.76 -0.32 -12.07
C GLU A 124 -8.95 0.97 -12.01
N MET A 125 -9.26 1.85 -11.06
CA MET A 125 -8.74 3.22 -10.98
C MET A 125 -8.42 3.61 -9.54
N VAL A 126 -7.38 4.42 -9.36
CA VAL A 126 -6.98 4.96 -8.05
C VAL A 126 -6.93 6.49 -8.09
N SER A 127 -7.21 7.15 -6.97
CA SER A 127 -6.97 8.59 -6.84
C SER A 127 -5.55 8.91 -6.36
N GLN A 128 -5.23 10.20 -6.42
CA GLN A 128 -4.05 10.77 -5.79
C GLN A 128 -4.03 10.55 -4.26
N LYS A 129 -5.19 10.52 -3.58
CA LYS A 129 -5.25 10.29 -2.12
C LYS A 129 -4.77 8.88 -1.78
N VAL A 130 -5.27 7.87 -2.50
CA VAL A 130 -4.83 6.47 -2.36
C VAL A 130 -3.33 6.35 -2.63
N SER A 131 -2.81 7.11 -3.59
CA SER A 131 -1.37 7.13 -3.91
C SER A 131 -0.51 7.59 -2.74
N VAL A 132 -0.93 8.64 -2.03
CA VAL A 132 -0.22 9.14 -0.83
C VAL A 132 -0.29 8.13 0.31
N ILE A 133 -1.46 7.52 0.54
CA ILE A 133 -1.61 6.47 1.57
C ILE A 133 -0.71 5.26 1.24
N ASN A 134 -0.60 4.88 -0.04
CA ASN A 134 0.31 3.82 -0.48
C ASN A 134 1.77 4.14 -0.17
N LEU A 135 2.21 5.39 -0.38
CA LEU A 135 3.58 5.79 -0.04
C LEU A 135 3.84 5.74 1.47
N ILE A 136 2.86 6.12 2.30
CA ILE A 136 2.95 5.99 3.76
C ILE A 136 3.02 4.51 4.15
N PHE A 137 2.19 3.66 3.54
CA PHE A 137 2.21 2.21 3.77
C PHE A 137 3.60 1.63 3.50
N LEU A 138 4.19 1.96 2.35
CA LEU A 138 5.52 1.51 1.96
C LEU A 138 6.62 2.04 2.90
N ALA A 139 6.52 3.31 3.33
CA ALA A 139 7.48 3.90 4.26
C ALA A 139 7.49 3.20 5.62
N VAL A 140 6.32 2.84 6.15
CA VAL A 140 6.22 2.10 7.42
C VAL A 140 6.64 0.65 7.23
N LEU A 141 6.26 0.01 6.12
CA LEU A 141 6.67 -1.37 5.81
C LEU A 141 8.20 -1.48 5.67
N ALA A 142 8.87 -0.43 5.19
CA ALA A 142 10.33 -0.37 5.09
C ALA A 142 11.06 -0.34 6.45
N LEU A 143 10.34 -0.19 7.57
CA LEU A 143 10.91 -0.32 8.93
C LEU A 143 11.01 -1.78 9.39
N ILE A 144 10.24 -2.70 8.77
CA ILE A 144 10.21 -4.12 9.15
C ILE A 144 11.60 -4.78 9.11
N PRO A 145 12.49 -4.53 8.13
CA PRO A 145 13.81 -5.13 8.13
C PRO A 145 14.65 -4.79 9.37
N ILE A 146 14.63 -3.54 9.80
CA ILE A 146 15.40 -3.09 10.98
C ILE A 146 14.86 -3.74 12.25
N LEU A 147 13.54 -3.80 12.40
CA LEU A 147 12.90 -4.41 13.57
C LEU A 147 13.09 -5.94 13.58
N THR A 148 13.10 -6.56 12.40
CA THR A 148 13.39 -7.99 12.24
C THR A 148 14.83 -8.28 12.63
N LYS A 149 15.80 -7.50 12.12
CA LYS A 149 17.21 -7.60 12.50
C LYS A 149 17.37 -7.51 14.02
N TRP A 150 16.71 -6.55 14.67
CA TRP A 150 16.77 -6.42 16.12
C TRP A 150 16.31 -7.71 16.83
N MET A 151 15.20 -8.29 16.41
CA MET A 151 14.71 -9.55 16.97
C MET A 151 15.64 -10.73 16.68
N MET A 152 16.34 -10.75 15.53
CA MET A 152 17.33 -11.81 15.21
C MET A 152 18.47 -11.85 16.23
N PHE A 153 18.89 -10.70 16.76
CA PHE A 153 19.90 -10.63 17.83
C PHE A 153 19.33 -10.97 19.20
N ASP A 154 18.19 -10.37 19.55
CA ASP A 154 17.56 -10.57 20.85
C ASP A 154 16.04 -10.35 20.78
N VAL A 155 15.28 -11.40 21.12
CA VAL A 155 13.80 -11.37 21.20
C VAL A 155 13.38 -10.79 22.55
N SER A 156 13.79 -9.55 22.81
CA SER A 156 13.44 -8.80 24.01
C SER A 156 12.04 -8.19 23.94
N GLN A 157 11.48 -7.83 25.10
CA GLN A 157 10.23 -7.09 25.20
C GLN A 157 10.23 -5.84 24.31
N LEU A 158 11.31 -5.06 24.32
CA LEU A 158 11.43 -3.84 23.54
C LEU A 158 11.41 -4.11 22.04
N SER A 159 12.14 -5.13 21.58
CA SER A 159 12.17 -5.48 20.15
C SER A 159 10.78 -5.86 19.63
N VAL A 160 10.06 -6.72 20.36
CA VAL A 160 8.74 -7.22 19.96
C VAL A 160 7.65 -6.14 20.11
N ILE A 161 7.73 -5.27 21.11
CA ILE A 161 6.80 -4.14 21.26
C ILE A 161 6.96 -3.16 20.10
N ASN A 162 8.20 -2.79 19.73
CA ASN A 162 8.43 -1.89 18.59
C ASN A 162 7.99 -2.52 17.26
N TYR A 163 8.21 -3.82 17.09
CA TYR A 163 7.66 -4.58 15.98
C TYR A 163 6.12 -4.54 15.96
N GLY A 164 5.50 -4.72 17.12
CA GLY A 164 4.05 -4.65 17.31
C GLY A 164 3.45 -3.28 17.02
N ILE A 165 4.17 -2.20 17.35
CA ILE A 165 3.80 -0.82 17.03
C ILE A 165 3.87 -0.58 15.52
N ALA A 166 4.95 -1.00 14.86
CA ALA A 166 5.05 -0.90 13.40
C ALA A 166 3.93 -1.71 12.72
N TYR A 167 3.67 -2.92 13.18
CA TYR A 167 2.55 -3.76 12.73
C TYR A 167 1.19 -3.05 12.90
N LEU A 168 0.97 -2.37 14.04
CA LEU A 168 -0.25 -1.60 14.28
C LEU A 168 -0.40 -0.47 13.26
N ILE A 169 0.65 0.32 13.06
CA ILE A 169 0.66 1.44 12.10
C ILE A 169 0.39 0.92 10.69
N ILE A 170 1.05 -0.16 10.26
CA ILE A 170 0.82 -0.78 8.94
C ILE A 170 -0.66 -1.14 8.79
N ASN A 171 -1.26 -1.78 9.78
CA ASN A 171 -2.67 -2.18 9.72
C ASN A 171 -3.63 -0.99 9.71
N ILE A 172 -3.32 0.10 10.44
CA ILE A 172 -4.11 1.35 10.39
C ILE A 172 -4.05 1.96 8.99
N VAL A 173 -2.84 2.09 8.42
CA VAL A 173 -2.65 2.67 7.08
C VAL A 173 -3.33 1.80 6.01
N LYS A 174 -3.19 0.47 6.09
CA LYS A 174 -3.86 -0.49 5.23
C LYS A 174 -5.39 -0.38 5.30
N THR A 175 -5.95 -0.33 6.50
CA THR A 175 -7.42 -0.22 6.69
C THR A 175 -7.93 1.13 6.16
N THR A 176 -7.15 2.20 6.35
CA THR A 176 -7.46 3.52 5.79
C THR A 176 -7.42 3.51 4.26
N MET A 177 -6.43 2.83 3.66
CA MET A 177 -6.33 2.64 2.21
C MET A 177 -7.54 1.87 1.67
N PHE A 178 -7.92 0.78 2.33
CA PHE A 178 -9.10 -0.01 1.98
C PHE A 178 -10.38 0.84 2.01
N ALA A 179 -10.58 1.62 3.08
CA ALA A 179 -11.72 2.53 3.19
C ALA A 179 -11.71 3.62 2.11
N ALA A 180 -10.55 4.22 1.80
CA ALA A 180 -10.41 5.22 0.76
C ALA A 180 -10.77 4.67 -0.62
N VAL A 181 -10.21 3.51 -0.98
CA VAL A 181 -10.48 2.81 -2.24
C VAL A 181 -11.97 2.45 -2.37
N ARG A 182 -12.57 1.91 -1.29
CA ARG A 182 -13.99 1.54 -1.27
C ARG A 182 -14.91 2.76 -1.43
N SER A 183 -14.56 3.88 -0.80
CA SER A 183 -15.33 5.12 -0.89
C SER A 183 -15.35 5.72 -2.30
N GLU A 184 -14.27 5.54 -3.06
CA GLU A 184 -14.19 6.00 -4.45
C GLU A 184 -14.95 5.09 -5.40
N HIS A 185 -14.94 3.78 -5.17
CA HIS A 185 -15.61 2.81 -6.04
C HIS A 185 -17.13 2.82 -5.88
N LEU A 186 -17.64 2.96 -4.66
CA LEU A 186 -19.07 2.87 -4.42
C LEU A 186 -19.84 4.11 -4.87
N ASN A 187 -19.19 5.26 -5.11
CA ASN A 187 -19.82 6.57 -5.40
C ASN A 187 -21.07 6.84 -4.53
N ASP A 188 -21.13 6.21 -3.36
CA ASP A 188 -22.32 6.14 -2.55
C ASP A 188 -22.30 7.36 -1.65
N LYS A 189 -23.04 8.39 -2.05
CA LYS A 189 -23.26 9.60 -1.25
C LYS A 189 -23.91 9.27 0.10
N ASN A 190 -24.45 8.05 0.26
CA ASN A 190 -24.98 7.55 1.51
C ASN A 190 -23.95 6.63 2.18
N TRP A 191 -22.98 7.22 2.88
CA TRP A 191 -22.28 6.52 3.97
C TRP A 191 -23.30 6.17 5.06
N ASN A 192 -24.07 5.11 4.84
CA ASN A 192 -25.09 4.66 5.77
C ASN A 192 -24.43 4.18 7.07
N GLY A 193 -25.10 4.42 8.20
CA GLY A 193 -24.64 4.03 9.54
C GLY A 193 -24.06 2.60 9.67
N PRO A 194 -24.57 1.56 8.98
CA PRO A 194 -24.01 0.21 9.06
C PRO A 194 -22.58 0.08 8.52
N HIS A 195 -22.21 0.78 7.44
CA HIS A 195 -20.85 0.72 6.87
C HIS A 195 -19.83 1.42 7.77
N LEU A 196 -20.19 2.59 8.31
CA LEU A 196 -19.34 3.29 9.27
C LEU A 196 -19.16 2.46 10.55
N LYS A 197 -20.23 1.83 11.05
CA LYS A 197 -20.16 0.90 12.20
C LYS A 197 -19.22 -0.28 11.91
N PHE A 198 -19.25 -0.84 10.71
CA PHE A 198 -18.33 -1.92 10.32
C PHE A 198 -16.87 -1.46 10.32
N ILE A 199 -16.56 -0.31 9.72
CA ILE A 199 -15.20 0.26 9.71
C ILE A 199 -14.73 0.56 11.14
N VAL A 200 -15.58 1.19 11.96
CA VAL A 200 -15.26 1.49 13.37
C VAL A 200 -15.05 0.20 14.16
N ALA A 201 -15.90 -0.81 14.00
CA ALA A 201 -15.74 -2.10 14.65
C ALA A 201 -14.43 -2.79 14.24
N GLN A 202 -14.04 -2.68 12.96
CA GLN A 202 -12.76 -3.17 12.46
C GLN A 202 -11.57 -2.47 13.13
N PHE A 203 -11.61 -1.14 13.28
CA PHE A 203 -10.59 -0.41 14.03
C PHE A 203 -10.56 -0.83 15.50
N ILE A 204 -11.71 -0.90 16.18
CA ILE A 204 -11.79 -1.33 17.58
C ILE A 204 -11.21 -2.73 17.74
N MET A 205 -11.58 -3.69 16.89
CA MET A 205 -11.07 -5.05 16.91
C MET A 205 -9.55 -5.08 16.69
N LEU A 206 -9.04 -4.29 15.73
CA LEU A 206 -7.62 -4.15 15.45
C LEU A 206 -6.84 -3.60 16.66
N PHE A 207 -7.34 -2.54 17.30
CA PHE A 207 -6.72 -1.96 18.49
C PHE A 207 -6.79 -2.93 19.68
N ALA A 208 -7.93 -3.59 19.91
CA ALA A 208 -8.09 -4.56 20.99
C ALA A 208 -7.16 -5.77 20.82
N LEU A 209 -7.08 -6.32 19.60
CA LEU A 209 -6.19 -7.43 19.28
C LEU A 209 -4.73 -7.01 19.43
N ASN A 210 -4.35 -5.84 18.92
CA ASN A 210 -2.97 -5.37 19.03
C ASN A 210 -2.58 -5.06 20.48
N ALA A 211 -3.48 -4.47 21.27
CA ALA A 211 -3.26 -4.26 22.71
C ALA A 211 -3.05 -5.58 23.46
N LEU A 212 -3.82 -6.63 23.12
CA LEU A 212 -3.59 -7.97 23.64
C LEU A 212 -2.21 -8.51 23.26
N LEU A 213 -1.79 -8.35 21.99
CA LEU A 213 -0.47 -8.79 21.54
C LEU A 213 0.67 -8.01 22.19
N LEU A 214 0.52 -6.71 22.43
CA LEU A 214 1.50 -5.89 23.16
C LEU A 214 1.58 -6.31 24.63
N TYR A 215 0.45 -6.62 25.26
CA TYR A 215 0.42 -7.17 26.62
C TYR A 215 1.14 -8.52 26.68
N LEU A 216 0.91 -9.40 25.72
CA LEU A 216 1.65 -10.66 25.60
C LEU A 216 3.13 -10.42 25.31
N ALA A 217 3.49 -9.42 24.51
CA ALA A 217 4.88 -9.09 24.21
C ALA A 217 5.64 -8.63 25.47
N TRP A 218 4.96 -7.97 26.40
CA TRP A 218 5.53 -7.58 27.69
C TRP A 218 5.86 -8.80 28.56
N HIS A 219 4.99 -9.81 28.59
CA HIS A 219 5.16 -10.98 29.47
C HIS A 219 5.92 -12.15 28.81
N GLN A 220 5.68 -12.41 27.53
CA GLN A 220 6.22 -13.53 26.75
C GLN A 220 6.50 -13.08 25.30
N PRO A 221 7.64 -12.39 25.05
CA PRO A 221 7.99 -11.84 23.74
C PRO A 221 7.95 -12.87 22.60
N SER A 222 8.49 -14.07 22.82
CA SER A 222 8.56 -15.13 21.81
C SER A 222 7.17 -15.60 21.36
N VAL A 223 6.23 -15.70 22.30
CA VAL A 223 4.84 -16.12 21.99
C VAL A 223 4.12 -15.01 21.22
N ALA A 224 4.28 -13.76 21.65
CA ALA A 224 3.70 -12.62 20.94
C ALA A 224 4.22 -12.51 19.50
N LEU A 225 5.51 -12.70 19.27
CA LEU A 225 6.11 -12.72 17.93
C LEU A 225 5.49 -13.78 17.03
N MET A 226 5.31 -15.01 17.53
CA MET A 226 4.64 -16.06 16.76
C MET A 226 3.20 -15.68 16.41
N LEU A 227 2.46 -15.09 17.36
CA LEU A 227 1.08 -14.67 17.14
C LEU A 227 0.95 -13.51 16.14
N TYR A 228 1.92 -12.58 16.10
CA TYR A 228 1.96 -11.51 15.09
C TYR A 228 2.00 -12.05 13.66
N VAL A 229 2.43 -13.30 13.45
CA VAL A 229 2.52 -13.93 12.13
C VAL A 229 1.41 -14.97 11.90
N ILE A 230 1.14 -15.81 12.90
CA ILE A 230 0.11 -16.87 12.80
C ILE A 230 -1.29 -16.29 12.62
N LEU A 231 -1.61 -15.17 13.29
CA LEU A 231 -2.95 -14.58 13.19
C LEU A 231 -3.22 -14.02 11.77
N PRO A 232 -2.35 -13.19 11.17
CA PRO A 232 -2.52 -12.78 9.76
C PRO A 232 -2.52 -13.96 8.80
N LEU A 233 -1.64 -14.96 8.99
CA LEU A 233 -1.60 -16.14 8.13
C LEU A 233 -2.88 -16.97 8.20
N SER A 234 -3.41 -17.21 9.41
CA SER A 234 -4.66 -17.96 9.56
C SER A 234 -5.82 -17.22 8.90
N SER A 235 -5.93 -15.90 9.07
CA SER A 235 -6.90 -15.06 8.34
C SER A 235 -6.72 -15.16 6.83
N PHE A 236 -5.48 -15.13 6.33
CA PHE A 236 -5.16 -15.29 4.90
C PHE A 236 -5.65 -16.64 4.36
N PHE A 237 -5.31 -17.75 5.02
CA PHE A 237 -5.74 -19.08 4.61
C PHE A 237 -7.26 -19.21 4.67
N LEU A 238 -7.87 -18.72 5.74
CA LEU A 238 -9.32 -18.76 5.91
C LEU A 238 -10.02 -18.02 4.76
N GLN A 239 -9.56 -16.81 4.41
CA GLN A 239 -10.07 -16.08 3.25
C GLN A 239 -9.86 -16.82 1.92
N MET A 240 -8.72 -17.48 1.74
CA MET A 240 -8.40 -18.25 0.53
C MET A 240 -9.28 -19.49 0.37
N PHE A 241 -9.54 -20.23 1.47
CA PHE A 241 -10.41 -21.40 1.45
C PHE A 241 -11.88 -21.02 1.24
N PHE A 242 -12.37 -19.99 1.94
CA PHE A 242 -13.77 -19.56 1.82
C PHE A 242 -14.06 -18.75 0.54
N SER A 243 -13.05 -18.21 -0.16
CA SER A 243 -13.29 -17.59 -1.47
C SER A 243 -13.56 -18.61 -2.56
N ARG A 244 -12.96 -19.82 -2.49
CA ARG A 244 -13.19 -20.90 -3.47
C ARG A 244 -14.61 -21.49 -3.42
N GLY A 245 -15.32 -21.33 -2.30
CA GLY A 245 -16.67 -21.88 -2.12
C GLY A 245 -17.83 -21.02 -2.64
N ARG A 246 -17.56 -19.84 -3.22
CA ARG A 246 -18.60 -18.94 -3.76
C ARG A 246 -18.71 -18.94 -5.29
N ASP A 247 -17.88 -19.75 -5.96
CA ASP A 247 -17.83 -19.87 -7.42
C ASP A 247 -18.50 -21.18 -7.94
N HIS A 248 -19.35 -21.83 -7.11
CA HIS A 248 -20.12 -23.02 -7.46
C HIS A 248 -21.61 -22.84 -7.16
#